data_AF-A0A924NLI8-F1
#
_entry.id   AF-A0A924NLI8-F1
#
_cell.length_a   1.000
_cell.length_b   1.000
_cell.length_c   1.000
_cell.angle_alpha   90.00
_cell.angle_beta   90.00
_cell.angle_gamma   90.00
#
_symmetry.space_group_name_H-M   'P 1'
#
loop_
_entity.id
_entity.type
_entity.pdbx_description
1 polymer ?
#
loop_
_entity_poly.entity_id
_entity_poly.type
_entity_poly.pdbx_seq_one_letter_code
_entity_poly.pdbx_strand_id
1 'polypeptide(L)'
;YKVGLNTTRLLMAVGDLVIAWLLMRQAAVALEALPTASARDKAFYEGKVASARWFAASVLPVLSAQRSMAEATDLALMELDEAAF
;
A
#
# COMPACT_ATOMS: atom_id res chain seq x y z
N TYR A 1 9.83 -23.86 -0.55
CA TYR A 1 9.81 -23.07 -1.79
C TYR A 1 8.66 -22.06 -1.87
N LYS A 2 7.40 -22.41 -1.59
CA LYS A 2 6.25 -21.47 -1.66
C LYS A 2 6.42 -20.15 -0.89
N VAL A 3 7.07 -20.20 0.28
CA VAL A 3 7.38 -19.01 1.09
C VAL A 3 8.33 -18.07 0.34
N GLY A 4 9.40 -18.61 -0.26
CA GLY A 4 10.39 -17.82 -1.02
C GLY A 4 9.82 -17.14 -2.26
N LEU A 5 8.81 -17.76 -2.90
CA LEU A 5 8.12 -17.17 -4.06
C LEU A 5 7.25 -15.95 -3.70
N ASN A 6 6.93 -15.74 -2.42
CA ASN A 6 6.01 -14.71 -1.95
C ASN A 6 6.64 -13.64 -1.04
N THR A 7 7.82 -13.89 -0.46
CA THR A 7 8.40 -13.02 0.58
C THR A 7 8.59 -11.56 0.14
N THR A 8 9.11 -11.31 -1.06
CA THR A 8 9.29 -9.94 -1.57
C THR A 8 7.96 -9.22 -1.77
N ARG A 9 6.95 -9.91 -2.31
CA ARG A 9 5.60 -9.33 -2.49
C ARG A 9 4.96 -9.01 -1.16
N LEU A 10 5.10 -9.91 -0.18
CA LEU A 10 4.62 -9.70 1.18
C LEU A 10 5.28 -8.46 1.82
N LEU A 11 6.61 -8.33 1.70
CA LEU A 11 7.34 -7.18 2.24
C LEU A 11 6.82 -5.85 1.68
N MET A 12 6.64 -5.77 0.36
CA MET A 12 6.13 -4.55 -0.29
C MET A 12 4.68 -4.27 0.11
N ALA A 13 3.83 -5.29 0.15
CA ALA A 13 2.42 -5.17 0.55
C ALA A 13 2.27 -4.64 2.00
N VAL A 14 3.12 -5.10 2.92
CA VAL A 14 3.15 -4.58 4.30
C VAL A 14 3.61 -3.13 4.32
N GLY A 15 4.59 -2.76 3.49
CA GLY A 15 5.02 -1.36 3.33
C GLY A 15 3.88 -0.45 2.91
N ASP A 16 3.13 -0.82 1.87
CA ASP A 16 1.98 -0.05 1.38
C ASP A 16 0.88 0.07 2.44
N LEU A 17 0.62 -0.99 3.20
CA LEU A 17 -0.35 -0.98 4.29
C LEU A 17 0.04 0.02 5.39
N VAL A 18 1.31 0.02 5.82
CA VAL A 18 1.81 0.94 6.85
C VAL A 18 1.78 2.38 6.34
N ILE A 19 2.18 2.62 5.09
CA ILE A 19 2.14 3.95 4.47
C ILE A 19 0.70 4.48 4.43
N ALA A 20 -0.26 3.67 3.96
CA ALA A 20 -1.67 4.05 3.94
C ALA A 20 -2.17 4.43 5.34
N TRP A 21 -1.85 3.63 6.35
CA TRP A 21 -2.24 3.90 7.73
C TRP A 21 -1.68 5.23 8.24
N LEU A 22 -0.39 5.50 8.02
CA LEU A 22 0.23 6.75 8.42
C LEU A 22 -0.35 7.96 7.69
N LEU A 23 -0.65 7.84 6.39
CA LEU A 23 -1.30 8.88 5.61
C LEU A 23 -2.71 9.19 6.13
N MET A 24 -3.51 8.15 6.41
CA MET A 24 -4.86 8.31 6.98
C MET A 24 -4.81 8.99 8.35
N ARG A 25 -3.84 8.63 9.19
CA ARG A 25 -3.64 9.30 10.49
C ARG A 25 -3.27 10.77 10.34
N GLN A 26 -2.38 11.10 9.40
CA GLN A 26 -2.03 12.50 9.11
C GLN A 26 -3.24 13.28 8.55
N ALA A 27 -4.05 12.66 7.69
CA ALA A 27 -5.26 13.26 7.16
C ALA A 27 -6.30 13.54 8.26
N ALA A 28 -6.47 12.64 9.23
CA ALA A 28 -7.35 12.88 10.38
C ALA A 28 -6.91 14.12 11.18
N VAL A 29 -5.62 14.21 11.51
CA VAL A 29 -5.06 15.39 12.21
C VAL A 29 -5.21 16.67 11.37
N ALA A 30 -5.01 16.57 10.05
CA ALA A 30 -5.17 17.70 9.14
C ALA A 30 -6.62 18.20 9.10
N LEU A 31 -7.61 17.30 9.10
CA LEU A 31 -9.03 17.66 9.14
C LEU A 31 -9.42 18.39 10.44
N GLU A 32 -8.85 17.98 11.57
CA GLU A 32 -9.07 18.65 12.86
C GLU A 32 -8.43 20.04 12.92
N ALA A 33 -7.28 20.23 12.26
CA ALA A 33 -6.53 21.49 12.28
C ALA A 33 -7.04 22.53 11.26
N LEU A 34 -7.68 22.09 10.16
CA LEU A 34 -8.14 22.96 9.07
C LEU A 34 -9.03 24.15 9.48
N PRO A 35 -9.97 24.02 10.45
CA PRO A 35 -10.85 25.12 10.84
C PRO A 35 -10.12 26.33 11.44
N THR A 36 -9.01 26.11 12.14
CA THR A 36 -8.23 27.15 12.83
C THR A 36 -6.89 27.44 12.15
N ALA A 37 -6.59 26.76 11.05
CA ALA A 37 -5.33 26.90 10.32
C ALA A 37 -5.14 28.28 9.69
N SER A 38 -3.89 28.75 9.71
CA SER A 38 -3.47 29.94 8.96
C SER A 38 -3.62 29.71 7.45
N ALA A 39 -3.68 30.78 6.65
CA ALA A 39 -3.78 30.66 5.19
C ALA A 39 -2.63 29.83 4.57
N ARG A 40 -1.44 29.90 5.16
CA ARG A 40 -0.27 29.11 4.73
C ARG A 40 -0.44 27.63 5.05
N ASP A 41 -1.00 27.30 6.21
CA ASP A 41 -1.10 25.91 6.68
C ASP A 41 -2.31 25.18 6.07
N LYS A 42 -3.34 25.91 5.63
CA LYS A 42 -4.51 25.33 4.94
C LYS A 42 -4.12 24.49 3.73
N ALA A 43 -3.29 25.04 2.84
CA ALA A 43 -2.85 24.31 1.64
C ALA A 43 -2.06 23.03 1.99
N PHE A 44 -1.27 23.07 3.07
CA PHE A 44 -0.55 21.89 3.55
C PHE A 44 -1.50 20.81 4.07
N TYR A 45 -2.48 21.18 4.89
CA TYR A 45 -3.46 20.23 5.44
C TYR A 45 -4.40 19.66 4.36
N GLU A 46 -4.87 20.48 3.42
CA GLU A 46 -5.61 20.02 2.25
C GLU A 46 -4.79 19.01 1.42
N GLY A 47 -3.50 19.28 1.23
CA GLY A 47 -2.58 18.35 0.58
C GLY A 47 -2.46 17.00 1.29
N LYS A 48 -2.42 16.99 2.63
CA LYS A 48 -2.40 15.75 3.43
C LYS A 48 -3.67 14.92 3.23
N VAL A 49 -4.84 15.57 3.25
CA VAL A 49 -6.12 14.91 3.04
C VAL A 49 -6.21 14.35 1.61
N ALA A 50 -5.84 15.16 0.61
CA ALA A 50 -5.86 14.74 -0.80
C ALA A 50 -4.92 13.56 -1.05
N SER A 51 -3.70 13.60 -0.50
CA SER A 51 -2.72 12.51 -0.65
C SER A 51 -3.21 11.20 -0.05
N ALA A 52 -3.81 11.24 1.15
CA ALA A 52 -4.36 10.05 1.79
C ALA A 52 -5.53 9.46 0.98
N ARG A 53 -6.43 10.31 0.46
CA ARG A 53 -7.55 9.86 -0.39
C ARG A 53 -7.06 9.21 -1.67
N TRP A 54 -6.10 9.83 -2.35
CA TRP A 54 -5.53 9.28 -3.59
C TRP A 54 -4.83 7.94 -3.34
N PHE A 55 -4.02 7.84 -2.28
CA PHE A 55 -3.31 6.60 -1.94
C PHE A 55 -4.29 5.47 -1.62
N ALA A 56 -5.32 5.76 -0.82
CA ALA A 56 -6.35 4.79 -0.49
C ALA A 56 -7.14 4.32 -1.72
N ALA A 57 -7.41 5.21 -2.68
CA ALA A 57 -8.14 4.87 -3.90
C ALA A 57 -7.28 4.15 -4.95
N SER A 58 -5.97 4.42 -5.00
CA SER A 58 -5.11 4.00 -6.12
C SER A 58 -4.14 2.88 -5.76
N VAL A 59 -3.70 2.80 -4.50
CA VAL A 59 -2.66 1.85 -4.06
C VAL A 59 -3.24 0.69 -3.25
N LEU A 60 -4.11 0.97 -2.26
CA LEU A 60 -4.68 -0.07 -1.41
C LEU A 60 -5.41 -1.20 -2.16
N PRO A 61 -6.15 -0.97 -3.26
CA PRO A 61 -6.81 -2.06 -4.00
C PRO A 61 -5.84 -3.12 -4.53
N VAL A 62 -4.56 -2.75 -4.77
CA VAL A 62 -3.53 -3.68 -5.23
C VAL A 62 -3.27 -4.78 -4.20
N LEU A 63 -3.40 -4.50 -2.90
CA LEU A 63 -3.21 -5.47 -1.84
C LEU A 63 -4.16 -6.66 -1.94
N SER A 64 -5.41 -6.43 -2.36
CA SER A 64 -6.38 -7.50 -2.60
C SER A 64 -5.92 -8.45 -3.68
N ALA A 65 -5.40 -7.93 -4.80
CA ALA A 65 -4.86 -8.74 -5.88
C ALA A 65 -3.60 -9.50 -5.45
N GLN A 66 -2.68 -8.84 -4.73
CA GLN A 66 -1.47 -9.48 -4.21
C GLN A 66 -1.79 -10.64 -3.26
N ARG A 67 -2.80 -10.47 -2.39
CA ARG A 67 -3.30 -11.55 -1.53
C ARG A 67 -3.80 -12.74 -2.35
N SER A 68 -4.68 -12.50 -3.33
CA SER A 68 -5.21 -13.58 -4.17
C SER A 68 -4.10 -14.33 -4.93
N MET A 69 -3.09 -13.62 -5.43
CA MET A 69 -1.93 -14.24 -6.09
C MET A 69 -1.10 -15.10 -5.11
N ALA A 70 -0.91 -14.63 -3.88
CA ALA A 70 -0.19 -15.39 -2.86
C ALA A 70 -0.93 -16.68 -2.47
N GLU A 71 -2.25 -16.60 -2.29
CA GLU A 71 -3.11 -17.76 -2.00
C GLU A 71 -3.11 -18.79 -3.14
N ALA A 72 -3.02 -18.33 -4.38
CA ALA A 72 -2.97 -19.18 -5.58
C ALA A 72 -1.57 -19.73 -5.92
N THR A 73 -0.52 -19.41 -5.15
CA THR A 73 0.85 -19.82 -5.49
C THR A 73 1.06 -21.33 -5.38
N ASP A 74 1.56 -21.94 -6.46
CA ASP A 74 1.97 -23.34 -6.53
C ASP A 74 3.49 -23.51 -6.67
N LEU A 75 3.94 -24.71 -7.01
CA LEU A 75 5.35 -25.06 -7.20
C LEU A 75 5.71 -25.37 -8.65
N ALA A 76 4.79 -25.17 -9.60
CA ALA A 76 4.99 -25.60 -10.99
C ALA A 76 6.26 -24.99 -11.60
N LEU A 77 6.56 -23.73 -11.25
CA LEU A 77 7.79 -23.06 -11.68
C LEU A 77 9.07 -23.71 -11.12
N MET A 78 9.02 -24.21 -9.89
CA MET A 78 10.17 -24.83 -9.22
C MET A 78 10.40 -26.28 -9.66
N GLU A 79 9.38 -26.91 -10.24
CA GLU A 79 9.39 -28.28 -10.74
C GLU A 79 9.79 -28.35 -12.23
N LEU A 80 9.91 -27.20 -12.90
CA LEU A 80 10.33 -27.14 -14.30
C LEU A 80 11.82 -27.47 -14.42
N ASP A 81 12.17 -28.26 -15.43
CA ASP A 81 13.57 -28.54 -15.78
C ASP A 81 14.30 -27.22 -16.09
N GLU A 82 15.51 -27.06 -15.56
CA GLU A 82 16.36 -25.90 -15.83
C GLU A 82 16.62 -25.73 -17.32
N ALA A 83 16.64 -26.82 -18.10
CA ALA A 83 16.81 -26.79 -19.55
C ALA A 83 15.66 -26.07 -20.30
N ALA A 84 14.54 -25.76 -19.64
CA ALA A 84 13.42 -25.03 -20.22
C ALA A 84 13.56 -23.49 -20.09
N PHE A 85 14.65 -22.99 -19.49
CA PHE A 85 14.94 -21.55 -19.30
C PHE A 85 16.14 -21.05 -20.11
#